data_AF-A0A7Y3L796-F1
#
_entry.id   AF-A0A7Y3L796-F1
#
_cell.length_a   1.000
_cell.length_b   1.000
_cell.length_c   1.000
_cell.angle_alpha   90.00
_cell.angle_beta   90.00
_cell.angle_gamma   90.00
#
_symmetry.space_group_name_H-M   'P 1'
#
loop_
_entity.id
_entity.type
_entity.pdbx_description
1 polymer ?
#
loop_
_entity_poly.entity_id
_entity_poly.type
_entity_poly.pdbx_seq_one_letter_code
_entity_poly.pdbx_strand_id
1 'polypeptide(L)'
;MADKSPTHGWTKHGLPVHGHSLSYLRTAVSLKGIREDVQKVEGFNAKLAVALTRGVGTMAMAYLFCLIALASLPAILDQTGWFPKGTFPHFLTSPSLILVVAWIAQTFLQLVLLSVIMVGQSVQSAASDARATKTFEDTQIIVDRLDTTTAGGIKEILDRLAELEARLPPLAP
;
A
#
# COMPACT_ATOMS: atom_id res chain seq x y z
N MET A 1 1.41 22.05 21.38
CA MET A 1 1.47 20.62 21.71
C MET A 1 0.17 20.30 22.44
N ALA A 2 -0.81 19.71 21.76
CA ALA A 2 -2.06 19.29 22.39
C ALA A 2 -2.00 17.76 22.53
N ASP A 3 -1.74 17.34 23.76
CA ASP A 3 -1.87 15.96 24.23
C ASP A 3 -3.34 15.58 24.14
N LYS A 4 -3.71 14.80 23.13
CA LYS A 4 -5.02 14.15 23.02
C LYS A 4 -4.77 12.66 22.89
N SER A 5 -4.85 11.99 24.02
CA SER A 5 -4.87 10.54 24.16
C SER A 5 -6.00 9.97 23.28
N PRO A 6 -5.72 8.90 22.49
CA PRO A 6 -6.71 8.33 21.58
C PRO A 6 -7.87 7.71 22.37
N THR A 7 -9.11 7.99 21.94
CA THR A 7 -10.35 7.60 22.63
C THR A 7 -10.52 6.09 22.79
N HIS A 8 -9.87 5.27 21.94
CA HIS A 8 -9.99 3.80 21.96
C HIS A 8 -8.64 3.09 22.10
N GLY A 9 -7.64 3.77 22.68
CA GLY A 9 -6.32 3.20 22.94
C GLY A 9 -5.44 3.11 21.69
N TRP A 10 -4.41 2.26 21.76
CA TRP A 10 -3.39 2.10 20.74
C TRP A 10 -3.45 0.69 20.14
N THR A 11 -3.21 0.55 18.85
CA THR A 11 -3.01 -0.76 18.22
C THR A 11 -1.70 -1.39 18.72
N LYS A 12 -1.53 -2.70 18.51
CA LYS A 12 -0.28 -3.42 18.81
C LYS A 12 0.98 -2.80 18.16
N HIS A 13 0.80 -1.95 17.14
CA HIS A 13 1.86 -1.24 16.44
C HIS A 13 2.00 0.24 16.86
N GLY A 14 1.38 0.64 17.98
CA GLY A 14 1.50 2.00 18.51
C GLY A 14 0.82 3.06 17.64
N LEU A 15 -0.24 2.70 16.89
CA LEU A 15 -1.08 3.66 16.17
C LEU A 15 -2.37 3.92 16.96
N PRO A 16 -2.84 5.18 17.07
CA PRO A 16 -4.08 5.48 17.78
C PRO A 16 -5.26 4.82 17.05
N VAL A 17 -6.11 4.10 17.78
CA VAL A 17 -7.36 3.56 17.23
C VAL A 17 -8.35 4.74 17.12
N HIS A 18 -8.75 5.09 15.89
CA HIS A 18 -9.46 6.34 15.53
C HIS A 18 -8.64 7.65 15.65
N GLY A 19 -7.37 7.61 15.23
CA GLY A 19 -6.65 8.85 14.90
C GLY A 19 -7.36 9.63 13.78
N HIS A 20 -7.33 10.97 13.82
CA HIS A 20 -7.90 11.80 12.76
C HIS A 20 -7.35 11.34 11.40
N SER A 21 -8.18 11.20 10.36
CA SER A 21 -7.80 10.68 9.02
C SER A 21 -6.51 11.31 8.46
N LEU A 22 -6.26 12.57 8.80
CA LEU A 22 -5.06 13.34 8.51
C LEU A 22 -3.74 12.71 9.03
N SER A 23 -3.77 12.02 10.18
CA SER A 23 -2.61 11.29 10.71
C SER A 23 -2.26 10.04 9.91
N TYR A 24 -3.25 9.37 9.30
CA TYR A 24 -3.00 8.26 8.37
C TYR A 24 -2.47 8.75 7.02
N LEU A 25 -2.99 9.88 6.51
CA LEU A 25 -2.54 10.49 5.26
C LEU A 25 -1.05 10.87 5.29
N ARG A 26 -0.56 11.41 6.43
CA ARG A 26 0.86 11.80 6.55
C ARG A 26 1.80 10.60 6.50
N THR A 27 1.41 9.46 7.07
CA THR A 27 2.16 8.21 7.00
C THR A 27 2.07 7.57 5.61
N ALA A 28 0.91 7.66 4.94
CA ALA A 28 0.70 7.13 3.59
C ALA A 28 1.49 7.88 2.49
N VAL A 29 1.87 9.14 2.73
CA VAL A 29 2.64 9.97 1.77
C VAL A 29 4.17 9.85 1.98
N SER A 30 4.64 8.99 2.89
CA SER A 30 6.08 8.84 3.15
C SER A 30 6.83 8.22 1.97
N LEU A 31 7.66 9.03 1.30
CA LEU A 31 8.62 8.62 0.26
C LEU A 31 9.55 7.48 0.73
N LYS A 32 9.82 7.39 2.04
CA LYS A 32 10.66 6.35 2.63
C LYS A 32 10.02 4.96 2.54
N GLY A 33 8.70 4.87 2.70
CA GLY A 33 7.95 3.61 2.58
C GLY A 33 7.88 3.11 1.13
N ILE A 34 7.89 4.01 0.14
CA ILE A 34 7.98 3.65 -1.27
C ILE A 34 9.34 2.98 -1.57
N ARG A 35 10.43 3.51 -1.01
CA ARG A 35 11.79 2.97 -1.23
C ARG A 35 11.99 1.58 -0.63
N GLU A 36 11.48 1.32 0.57
CA GLU A 36 11.53 -0.01 1.19
C GLU A 36 10.76 -1.05 0.38
N ASP A 37 9.56 -0.71 -0.09
CA ASP A 37 8.75 -1.67 -0.87
C ASP A 37 9.30 -1.89 -2.28
N VAL A 38 10.01 -0.92 -2.87
CA VAL A 38 10.78 -1.12 -4.10
C VAL A 38 12.00 -2.02 -3.86
N GLN A 39 12.65 -1.95 -2.69
CA GLN A 39 13.79 -2.82 -2.38
C GLN A 39 13.40 -4.29 -2.19
N LYS A 40 12.16 -4.57 -1.76
CA LYS A 40 11.63 -5.93 -1.55
C LYS A 40 11.32 -6.68 -2.84
N VAL A 41 11.30 -6.01 -3.98
CA VAL A 41 10.90 -6.59 -5.27
C VAL A 41 12.15 -6.94 -6.07
N GLU A 42 12.21 -8.16 -6.61
CA GLU A 42 13.30 -8.61 -7.48
C GLU A 42 13.05 -8.22 -8.94
N GLY A 43 14.11 -7.82 -9.65
CA GLY A 43 14.04 -7.42 -11.06
C GLY A 43 13.82 -5.91 -11.28
N PHE A 44 14.58 -5.35 -12.23
CA PHE A 44 14.54 -3.91 -12.55
C PHE A 44 13.16 -3.44 -12.99
N ASN A 45 12.48 -4.19 -13.86
CA ASN A 45 11.16 -3.84 -14.38
C ASN A 45 10.09 -3.82 -13.29
N ALA A 46 10.15 -4.75 -12.34
CA ALA A 46 9.21 -4.83 -11.23
C ALA A 46 9.46 -3.71 -10.20
N LYS A 47 10.73 -3.37 -9.93
CA LYS A 47 11.10 -2.18 -9.13
C LYS A 47 10.59 -0.89 -9.75
N LEU A 48 10.77 -0.74 -11.06
CA LEU A 48 10.36 0.46 -11.79
C LEU A 48 8.83 0.57 -11.84
N ALA A 49 8.13 -0.54 -12.05
CA ALA A 49 6.67 -0.58 -12.01
C ALA A 49 6.11 -0.22 -10.63
N VAL A 50 6.66 -0.77 -9.55
CA VAL A 50 6.22 -0.47 -8.18
C VAL A 50 6.51 0.99 -7.82
N ALA A 51 7.68 1.50 -8.16
CA ALA A 51 8.05 2.89 -7.94
C ALA A 51 7.12 3.84 -8.69
N LEU A 52 6.83 3.56 -9.96
CA LEU A 52 5.97 4.41 -10.79
C LEU A 52 4.50 4.32 -10.36
N THR A 53 3.98 3.12 -10.11
CA THR A 53 2.58 2.92 -9.64
C THR A 53 2.34 3.66 -8.33
N ARG A 54 3.28 3.55 -7.39
CA ARG A 54 3.16 4.24 -6.10
C ARG A 54 3.40 5.73 -6.20
N GLY A 55 4.29 6.17 -7.07
CA GLY A 55 4.50 7.59 -7.37
C GLY A 55 3.24 8.24 -7.95
N VAL A 56 2.66 7.64 -9.00
CA VAL A 56 1.42 8.12 -9.64
C VAL A 56 0.21 7.99 -8.73
N GLY A 57 0.17 6.96 -7.88
CA GLY A 57 -0.86 6.76 -6.86
C GLY A 57 -0.80 7.72 -5.67
N THR A 58 0.14 8.66 -5.62
CA THR A 58 0.21 9.67 -4.55
C THR A 58 -0.74 10.84 -4.79
N MET A 59 -1.30 11.39 -3.71
CA MET A 59 -2.09 12.64 -3.76
C MET A 59 -1.28 13.82 -4.37
N ALA A 60 0.05 13.81 -4.27
CA ALA A 60 0.91 14.83 -4.85
C ALA A 60 0.84 14.87 -6.38
N MET A 61 0.83 13.70 -7.03
CA MET A 61 0.66 13.63 -8.49
C MET A 61 -0.74 14.05 -8.92
N ALA A 62 -1.77 13.78 -8.12
CA ALA A 62 -3.11 14.29 -8.38
C ALA A 62 -3.15 15.83 -8.40
N TYR A 63 -2.46 16.49 -7.46
CA TYR A 63 -2.32 17.95 -7.48
C TYR A 63 -1.52 18.44 -8.68
N LEU A 64 -0.43 17.76 -9.05
CA LEU A 64 0.37 18.11 -10.23
C LEU A 64 -0.47 18.05 -11.53
N PHE A 65 -1.18 16.95 -11.75
CA PHE A 65 -2.06 16.81 -12.92
C PHE A 65 -3.23 17.79 -12.89
N CYS A 66 -3.80 18.06 -11.72
CA CYS A 66 -4.83 19.08 -11.56
C CYS A 66 -4.32 20.47 -11.98
N LEU A 67 -3.12 20.86 -11.56
CA LEU A 67 -2.51 22.14 -11.95
C LEU A 67 -2.24 22.21 -13.47
N ILE A 68 -1.74 21.12 -14.06
CA ILE A 68 -1.51 21.05 -15.51
C ILE A 68 -2.83 21.11 -16.28
N ALA A 69 -3.88 20.44 -15.81
CA ALA A 69 -5.21 20.51 -16.41
C ALA A 69 -5.86 21.90 -16.26
N LEU A 70 -5.67 22.56 -15.11
CA LEU A 70 -6.13 23.94 -14.93
C LEU A 70 -5.38 24.92 -15.83
N ALA A 71 -4.14 24.63 -16.20
CA ALA A 71 -3.39 25.45 -17.16
C ALA A 71 -3.94 25.35 -18.59
N SER A 72 -4.61 24.25 -18.98
CA SER A 72 -5.23 24.10 -20.31
C SER A 72 -6.68 24.60 -20.38
N LEU A 73 -7.35 24.76 -19.23
CA LEU A 73 -8.73 25.24 -19.12
C LEU A 73 -8.98 26.63 -19.77
N PRO A 74 -8.13 27.66 -19.58
CA PRO A 74 -8.30 28.97 -20.22
C PRO A 74 -8.40 28.90 -21.75
N ALA A 75 -7.62 28.00 -22.35
CA ALA A 75 -7.55 27.83 -23.80
C ALA A 75 -8.85 27.26 -24.38
N ILE A 76 -9.48 26.33 -23.65
CA ILE A 76 -10.75 25.71 -24.02
C ILE A 76 -11.91 26.70 -23.83
N LEU A 77 -11.86 27.51 -22.78
CA LEU A 77 -12.85 28.55 -22.51
C LEU A 77 -12.85 29.64 -23.59
N ASP A 78 -11.68 30.01 -24.10
CA ASP A 78 -11.55 30.95 -25.22
C ASP A 78 -12.05 30.36 -26.55
N GLN A 79 -11.86 29.06 -26.79
CA GLN A 79 -12.38 28.37 -27.98
C GLN A 79 -13.90 28.20 -27.94
N THR A 80 -14.48 27.94 -26.78
CA THR A 80 -15.92 27.69 -26.61
C THR A 80 -16.76 28.97 -26.64
N GLY A 81 -16.13 30.14 -26.67
CA GLY A 81 -16.81 31.44 -26.81
C GLY A 81 -17.57 31.89 -25.57
N TRP A 82 -17.36 31.23 -24.43
CA TRP A 82 -18.01 31.55 -23.15
C TRP A 82 -17.49 32.87 -22.53
N PHE A 83 -16.27 33.29 -22.87
CA PHE A 83 -15.66 34.54 -22.41
C PHE A 83 -15.18 35.42 -23.59
N PRO A 84 -15.08 36.75 -23.42
CA PRO A 84 -14.53 37.66 -24.44
C PRO A 84 -13.08 37.31 -24.79
N LYS A 85 -12.75 37.34 -26.09
CA LYS A 85 -11.38 37.11 -26.59
C LYS A 85 -10.42 38.11 -25.96
N GLY A 86 -9.40 37.63 -25.26
CA GLY A 86 -8.41 38.45 -24.54
C GLY A 86 -8.54 38.43 -23.02
N THR A 87 -9.43 37.62 -22.45
CA THR A 87 -9.56 37.44 -20.99
C THR A 87 -8.33 36.75 -20.39
N PHE A 88 -7.64 35.91 -21.17
CA PHE A 88 -6.50 35.12 -20.70
C PHE A 88 -5.21 35.41 -21.48
N PRO A 89 -4.02 35.22 -20.87
CA PRO A 89 -2.72 35.49 -21.50
C PRO A 89 -2.49 34.61 -22.74
N HIS A 90 -1.91 35.18 -23.81
CA HIS A 90 -1.66 34.48 -25.09
C HIS A 90 -0.84 33.18 -24.94
N PHE A 91 0.04 33.09 -23.95
CA PHE A 91 0.86 31.89 -23.75
C PHE A 91 0.04 30.67 -23.28
N LEU A 92 -1.12 30.88 -22.64
CA LEU A 92 -2.01 29.80 -22.18
C LEU A 92 -3.04 29.40 -23.23
N THR A 93 -3.32 30.24 -24.21
CA THR A 93 -4.38 30.03 -25.21
C THR A 93 -3.87 29.48 -26.55
N SER A 94 -2.59 29.10 -26.58
CA SER A 94 -1.92 28.59 -27.78
C SER A 94 -2.44 27.18 -28.15
N PRO A 95 -2.99 26.97 -29.36
CA PRO A 95 -3.56 25.68 -29.77
C PRO A 95 -2.54 24.52 -29.72
N SER A 96 -1.27 24.80 -30.01
CA SER A 96 -0.18 23.82 -29.94
C SER A 96 0.05 23.28 -28.53
N LEU A 97 -0.06 24.13 -27.50
CA LEU A 97 0.09 23.72 -26.10
C LEU A 97 -1.03 22.78 -25.68
N ILE A 98 -2.27 23.05 -26.09
CA ILE A 98 -3.43 22.17 -25.83
C ILE A 98 -3.19 20.80 -26.46
N LEU A 99 -2.78 20.75 -27.73
CA LEU A 99 -2.54 19.49 -28.45
C LEU A 99 -1.46 18.64 -27.76
N VAL A 100 -0.37 19.27 -27.32
CA VAL A 100 0.70 18.58 -26.58
C VAL A 100 0.20 18.07 -25.23
N VAL A 101 -0.50 18.90 -24.45
CA VAL A 101 -1.04 18.50 -23.15
C VAL A 101 -2.07 17.39 -23.30
N ALA A 102 -2.97 17.49 -24.27
CA ALA A 102 -3.99 16.49 -24.56
C ALA A 102 -3.36 15.14 -24.98
N TRP A 103 -2.34 15.16 -25.84
CA TRP A 103 -1.62 13.94 -26.23
C TRP A 103 -0.89 13.31 -25.03
N ILE A 104 -0.22 14.11 -24.19
CA ILE A 104 0.44 13.59 -22.98
C ILE A 104 -0.58 12.96 -22.02
N ALA A 105 -1.69 13.65 -21.76
CA ALA A 105 -2.73 13.21 -20.84
C ALA A 105 -3.50 11.97 -21.34
N GLN A 106 -3.81 11.93 -22.63
CA GLN A 106 -4.69 10.92 -23.19
C GLN A 106 -3.93 9.71 -23.67
N THR A 107 -3.04 9.81 -24.66
CA THR A 107 -2.42 8.63 -25.27
C THR A 107 -1.21 8.15 -24.49
N PHE A 108 -0.34 9.06 -24.07
CA PHE A 108 0.89 8.70 -23.38
C PHE A 108 0.62 8.19 -21.95
N LEU A 109 -0.03 9.01 -21.12
CA LEU A 109 -0.34 8.62 -19.75
C LEU A 109 -1.24 7.39 -19.71
N GLN A 110 -2.24 7.24 -20.57
CA GLN A 110 -3.12 6.06 -20.55
C GLN A 110 -2.37 4.75 -20.86
N LEU A 111 -1.52 4.73 -21.91
CA LEU A 111 -0.76 3.52 -22.26
C LEU A 111 0.26 3.16 -21.16
N VAL A 112 0.92 4.17 -20.59
CA VAL A 112 1.87 3.99 -19.50
C VAL A 112 1.17 3.55 -18.21
N LEU A 113 0.07 4.20 -17.83
CA LEU A 113 -0.71 3.85 -16.64
C LEU A 113 -1.23 2.42 -16.74
N LEU A 114 -1.79 2.01 -17.88
CA LEU A 114 -2.31 0.64 -18.05
C LEU A 114 -1.19 -0.40 -17.89
N SER A 115 -0.04 -0.19 -18.53
CA SER A 115 1.11 -1.09 -18.44
C SER A 115 1.67 -1.17 -17.02
N VAL A 116 1.83 -0.02 -16.36
CA VAL A 116 2.41 0.08 -15.02
C VAL A 116 1.47 -0.49 -13.97
N ILE A 117 0.16 -0.25 -14.09
CA ILE A 117 -0.85 -0.86 -13.23
C ILE A 117 -0.82 -2.39 -13.38
N MET A 118 -0.77 -2.92 -14.61
CA MET A 118 -0.75 -4.37 -14.84
C MET A 118 0.43 -5.05 -14.13
N VAL A 119 1.62 -4.46 -14.21
CA VAL A 119 2.79 -4.97 -13.48
C VAL A 119 2.68 -4.70 -11.98
N GLY A 120 2.14 -3.55 -11.58
CA GLY A 120 1.91 -3.23 -10.17
C GLY A 120 0.95 -4.21 -9.48
N GLN A 121 -0.07 -4.69 -10.19
CA GLN A 121 -1.00 -5.72 -9.72
C GLN A 121 -0.32 -7.10 -9.65
N SER A 122 0.47 -7.49 -10.67
CA SER A 122 1.16 -8.80 -10.65
C SER A 122 2.21 -8.90 -9.55
N VAL A 123 2.91 -7.81 -9.25
CA VAL A 123 3.87 -7.77 -8.13
C VAL A 123 3.13 -7.83 -6.79
N GLN A 124 2.00 -7.14 -6.65
CA GLN A 124 1.20 -7.18 -5.42
C GLN A 124 0.57 -8.56 -5.19
N SER A 125 0.10 -9.24 -6.24
CA SER A 125 -0.46 -10.59 -6.14
C SER A 125 0.62 -11.59 -5.72
N ALA A 126 1.80 -11.56 -6.35
CA ALA A 126 2.92 -12.42 -5.97
C ALA A 126 3.37 -12.20 -4.51
N ALA A 127 3.40 -10.95 -4.04
CA ALA A 127 3.71 -10.64 -2.66
C ALA A 127 2.60 -11.10 -1.68
N SER A 128 1.34 -11.05 -2.09
CA SER A 128 0.20 -11.56 -1.31
C SER A 128 0.27 -13.08 -1.18
N ASP A 129 0.54 -13.77 -2.28
CA ASP A 129 0.68 -15.22 -2.31
C ASP A 129 1.83 -15.69 -1.41
N ALA A 130 3.00 -15.03 -1.49
CA ALA A 130 4.14 -15.35 -0.61
C ALA A 130 3.79 -15.19 0.89
N ARG A 131 3.01 -14.16 1.26
CA ARG A 131 2.54 -13.97 2.65
C ARG A 131 1.52 -15.04 3.04
N ALA A 132 0.65 -15.44 2.12
CA ALA A 132 -0.31 -16.51 2.35
C ALA A 132 0.40 -17.85 2.58
N THR A 133 1.38 -18.19 1.76
CA THR A 133 2.22 -19.39 1.91
C THR A 133 2.92 -19.40 3.27
N LYS A 134 3.60 -18.30 3.65
CA LYS A 134 4.27 -18.21 4.96
C LYS A 134 3.29 -18.37 6.12
N THR A 135 2.10 -17.78 6.02
CA THR A 135 1.06 -17.92 7.05
C THR A 135 0.55 -19.35 7.15
N PHE A 136 0.42 -20.03 6.01
CA PHE A 136 0.05 -21.45 5.95
C PHE A 136 1.12 -22.33 6.60
N GLU A 137 2.40 -22.12 6.29
CA GLU A 137 3.54 -22.82 6.90
C GLU A 137 3.61 -22.61 8.42
N ASP A 138 3.48 -21.36 8.89
CA ASP A 138 3.42 -21.06 10.32
C ASP A 138 2.26 -21.79 11.00
N THR A 139 1.10 -21.84 10.35
CA THR A 139 -0.09 -22.53 10.87
C THR A 139 0.15 -24.02 10.98
N GLN A 140 0.79 -24.64 9.97
CA GLN A 140 1.18 -26.06 10.02
C GLN A 140 2.11 -26.32 11.21
N ILE A 141 3.13 -25.49 11.43
CA ILE A 141 4.03 -25.64 12.58
C ILE A 141 3.27 -25.53 13.91
N ILE A 142 2.35 -24.56 14.02
CA ILE A 142 1.53 -24.41 15.23
C ILE A 142 0.67 -25.66 15.45
N VAL A 143 0.00 -26.16 14.40
CA VAL A 143 -0.82 -27.37 14.48
C VAL A 143 0.01 -28.58 14.87
N ASP A 144 1.17 -28.79 14.25
CA ASP A 144 2.09 -29.89 14.57
C ASP A 144 2.56 -29.84 16.03
N ARG A 145 2.83 -28.65 16.56
CA ARG A 145 3.25 -28.48 17.96
C ARG A 145 2.11 -28.67 18.97
N LEU A 146 0.87 -28.45 18.54
CA LEU A 146 -0.34 -28.68 19.32
C LEU A 146 -0.84 -30.14 19.23
N ASP A 147 -0.47 -30.86 18.18
CA ASP A 147 -0.83 -32.25 18.00
C ASP A 147 -0.14 -33.13 19.06
N THR A 148 -0.91 -34.00 19.70
CA THR A 148 -0.44 -34.94 20.74
C THR A 148 0.18 -36.20 20.16
N THR A 149 0.04 -36.41 18.84
CA THR A 149 0.58 -37.57 18.13
C THR A 149 1.94 -37.31 17.49
N THR A 150 2.26 -36.04 17.18
CA THR A 150 3.51 -35.62 16.54
C THR A 150 4.68 -35.56 17.55
N ALA A 151 5.90 -35.88 17.11
CA ALA A 151 7.08 -35.92 17.98
C ALA A 151 7.54 -34.50 18.39
N GLY A 152 7.32 -34.16 19.66
CA GLY A 152 7.66 -32.87 20.26
C GLY A 152 6.47 -31.89 20.32
N GLY A 153 6.42 -31.04 21.35
CA GLY A 153 5.27 -30.15 21.62
C GLY A 153 4.46 -30.60 22.84
N ILE A 154 3.12 -30.55 22.77
CA ILE A 154 2.23 -30.95 23.89
C ILE A 154 2.43 -32.42 24.29
N LYS A 155 2.76 -33.30 23.33
CA LYS A 155 3.10 -34.70 23.61
C LYS A 155 4.23 -34.84 24.63
N GLU A 156 5.29 -34.04 24.50
CA GLU A 156 6.43 -34.09 25.42
C GLU A 156 6.05 -33.62 26.83
N ILE A 157 5.13 -32.67 26.94
CA ILE A 157 4.57 -32.24 28.23
C ILE A 157 3.70 -33.35 28.82
N LEU A 158 2.88 -34.03 28.02
CA LEU A 158 2.05 -35.17 28.45
C LEU A 158 2.90 -36.35 28.92
N ASP A 159 3.96 -36.68 28.18
CA ASP A 159 4.89 -37.77 28.53
C ASP A 159 5.62 -37.47 29.85
N ARG A 160 6.06 -36.23 30.06
CA ARG A 160 6.65 -35.76 31.33
C ARG A 160 5.65 -35.81 32.49
N LEU A 161 4.38 -35.48 32.22
CA LEU A 161 3.31 -35.55 33.22
C LEU A 161 3.05 -37.00 33.66
N ALA A 162 3.01 -37.93 32.70
CA ALA A 162 2.83 -39.35 32.99
C ALA A 162 4.01 -39.94 33.79
N GLU A 163 5.25 -39.51 33.49
CA GLU A 163 6.43 -39.90 34.26
C GLU A 163 6.38 -39.37 35.71
N LEU A 164 5.90 -38.13 35.90
CA LEU A 164 5.70 -37.55 37.23
C LEU A 164 4.60 -38.29 37.99
N GLU A 165 3.45 -38.57 37.36
CA GLU A 165 2.35 -39.32 37.98
C GLU A 165 2.81 -40.71 38.43
N ALA A 166 3.65 -41.40 37.63
CA ALA A 166 4.23 -42.69 38.00
C ALA A 166 5.20 -42.63 39.21
N ARG A 167 5.77 -41.46 39.51
CA ARG A 167 6.66 -41.22 40.66
C ARG A 167 5.93 -40.78 41.92
N LEU A 168 4.67 -40.34 41.83
CA LEU A 168 3.92 -39.94 43.01
C LEU A 168 3.42 -41.20 43.76
N PRO A 169 3.52 -41.23 45.10
CA PRO A 169 2.84 -42.24 45.90
C PRO A 169 1.32 -42.14 45.66
N PRO A 170 0.58 -43.27 45.71
CA PRO A 170 -0.85 -43.27 45.46
C PRO A 170 -1.54 -42.27 46.39
N LEU A 171 -2.35 -41.37 45.81
CA LEU A 171 -3.20 -40.47 46.58
C LEU A 171 -4.05 -41.32 47.52
N ALA A 172 -3.79 -41.17 48.83
CA ALA A 172 -4.54 -41.85 49.86
C ALA A 172 -6.04 -41.50 49.72
N PRO A 173 -6.94 -42.48 49.88
CA PRO A 173 -8.38 -42.28 49.74
C PRO A 173 -8.96 -41.31 50.78
#